data_AF-A0A9Q8VE21-F1
#
_entry.id   AF-A0A9Q8VE21-F1
#
_cell.length_a   1.000
_cell.length_b   1.000
_cell.length_c   1.000
_cell.angle_alpha   90.00
_cell.angle_beta   90.00
_cell.angle_gamma   90.00
#
_symmetry.space_group_name_H-M   'P 1'
#
loop_
_entity.id
_entity.type
_entity.pdbx_description
1 polymer ?
#
loop_
_entity_poly.entity_id
_entity_poly.type
_entity_poly.pdbx_seq_one_letter_code
_entity_poly.pdbx_strand_id
1 'polypeptide(L)'
;MRSMSVRDAPADIVDSTASGMSQQWKQFYGIVRDTIRERSFANIQRKVLSPLALCRAEARRKQAQLKKLREITASGLGVLIDEGLQLGHDDEKAEVHDHQDLKGVVERSVALMDVVLKEVCTLDVNIDDFEDKVFAGVEEDPELSVHLEDNITPDRPAVLARRLLRIMNRTLPEHFNAMQSLAQANGRPSRIVRYWLPAVVGLLSSTTMLRILVNRKADIIDWITGFGQTVRDFWFNWVVQPLAKVIKTIRHDETSEIAIMSRDSLKADRESLERMVVDFAVDKPHFAAEASSLSDAQIAEIRSKVAEGDVTPVLRAYEKDLKSPFMGAVRGDLVRSLLIQVQKTKVDLEVAMTGIDSLLKSQELVFGFVGLTPGILVSIGVMQYLRGVLGGRSWHRQERKAGRVVRVLRNIDRILSEARPMENNVLSYKDHGLLLCEVHVLRDLGGKLMPRDVRKEFLEDLDDLANIKGIQVQARALDRIRWAYARWLK
;
A
#
# COMPACT_ATOMS: atom_id res chain seq x y z
N MET A 1 89.50 -60.49 20.14
CA MET A 1 90.28 -59.28 19.81
C MET A 1 89.72 -58.67 18.54
N ARG A 2 89.03 -57.53 18.65
CA ARG A 2 88.51 -56.71 17.56
C ARG A 2 89.08 -55.31 17.77
N SER A 3 89.63 -54.73 16.71
CA SER A 3 89.78 -53.28 16.59
C SER A 3 89.86 -52.92 15.10
N MET A 4 88.83 -52.26 14.60
CA MET A 4 88.94 -51.36 13.45
C MET A 4 88.48 -49.98 13.88
N SER A 5 89.30 -49.01 13.49
CA SER A 5 89.18 -47.57 13.67
C SER A 5 88.43 -46.97 12.48
N VAL A 6 87.51 -46.03 12.72
CA VAL A 6 87.24 -44.88 11.83
C VAL A 6 86.86 -43.68 12.71
N ARG A 7 87.57 -42.57 12.50
CA ARG A 7 87.48 -41.25 13.18
C ARG A 7 86.73 -40.22 12.30
N ASP A 8 86.03 -39.32 13.01
CA ASP A 8 85.83 -37.86 12.81
C ASP A 8 85.14 -37.26 11.56
N ALA A 9 83.96 -36.65 11.78
CA ALA A 9 83.44 -35.36 11.25
C ALA A 9 82.14 -34.94 12.04
N PRO A 10 81.69 -33.66 12.08
CA PRO A 10 81.57 -32.89 13.32
C PRO A 10 80.12 -32.69 13.83
N ALA A 11 79.91 -32.84 15.14
CA ALA A 11 78.65 -32.48 15.81
C ALA A 11 78.50 -30.96 16.09
N ASP A 12 79.61 -30.23 16.19
CA ASP A 12 79.62 -28.81 16.59
C ASP A 12 79.07 -27.84 15.53
N ILE A 13 79.01 -28.25 14.25
CA ILE A 13 78.49 -27.42 13.15
C ILE A 13 76.94 -27.45 13.10
N VAL A 14 76.32 -28.54 13.57
CA VAL A 14 74.86 -28.70 13.54
C VAL A 14 74.19 -27.93 14.69
N ASP A 15 74.79 -27.91 15.87
CA ASP A 15 74.25 -27.14 17.02
C ASP A 15 74.46 -25.62 16.88
N SER A 16 75.56 -25.18 16.26
CA SER A 16 75.79 -23.76 15.98
C SER A 16 74.88 -23.20 14.88
N THR A 17 74.50 -24.01 13.89
CA THR A 17 73.52 -23.61 12.85
C THR A 17 72.09 -23.64 13.36
N ALA A 18 71.71 -24.63 14.19
CA ALA A 18 70.36 -24.69 14.78
C ALA A 18 70.10 -23.56 15.78
N SER A 19 71.09 -23.23 16.63
CA SER A 19 70.98 -22.10 17.58
C SER A 19 70.94 -20.75 16.85
N GLY A 20 71.80 -20.54 15.84
CA GLY A 20 71.81 -19.34 15.01
C GLY A 20 70.49 -19.12 14.25
N MET A 21 69.92 -20.17 13.67
CA MET A 21 68.60 -20.08 13.02
C MET A 21 67.50 -19.72 14.03
N SER A 22 67.47 -20.34 15.21
CA SER A 22 66.45 -20.03 16.23
C SER A 22 66.50 -18.57 16.71
N GLN A 23 67.70 -17.99 16.75
CA GLN A 23 67.94 -16.61 17.16
C GLN A 23 67.54 -15.63 16.05
N GLN A 24 67.82 -15.97 14.79
CA GLN A 24 67.35 -15.23 13.61
C GLN A 24 65.82 -15.27 13.48
N TRP A 25 65.19 -16.41 13.77
CA TRP A 25 63.73 -16.53 13.79
C TRP A 25 63.11 -15.70 14.92
N LYS A 26 63.69 -15.68 16.12
CA LYS A 26 63.23 -14.80 17.22
C LYS A 26 63.36 -13.32 16.86
N GLN A 27 64.45 -12.92 16.22
CA GLN A 27 64.64 -11.55 15.72
C GLN A 27 63.64 -11.21 14.61
N PHE A 28 63.40 -12.13 13.67
CA PHE A 28 62.40 -11.97 12.62
C PHE A 28 60.99 -11.82 13.21
N TYR A 29 60.61 -12.67 14.16
CA TYR A 29 59.33 -12.55 14.86
C TYR A 29 59.24 -11.26 15.69
N GLY A 30 60.33 -10.80 16.29
CA GLY A 30 60.41 -9.50 16.96
C GLY A 30 60.16 -8.35 15.98
N ILE A 31 60.87 -8.33 14.86
CA ILE A 31 60.75 -7.29 13.83
C ILE A 31 59.36 -7.32 13.18
N VAL A 32 58.79 -8.50 12.90
CA VAL A 32 57.42 -8.63 12.36
C VAL A 32 56.39 -8.18 13.39
N ARG A 33 56.57 -8.52 14.68
CA ARG A 33 55.68 -8.07 15.74
C ARG A 33 55.73 -6.55 15.91
N ASP A 34 56.92 -5.96 15.85
CA ASP A 34 57.10 -4.51 16.00
C ASP A 34 56.60 -3.75 14.75
N THR A 35 56.83 -4.26 13.54
CA THR A 35 56.25 -3.64 12.32
C THR A 35 54.74 -3.81 12.22
N ILE A 36 54.16 -4.93 12.68
CA ILE A 36 52.70 -5.08 12.81
C ILE A 36 52.17 -4.12 13.88
N ARG A 37 52.86 -3.98 15.00
CA ARG A 37 52.47 -3.08 16.09
C ARG A 37 52.50 -1.62 15.62
N GLU A 38 53.58 -1.18 14.97
CA GLU A 38 53.73 0.18 14.42
C GLU A 38 52.76 0.47 13.28
N ARG A 39 52.57 -0.45 12.31
CA ARG A 39 51.54 -0.28 11.27
C ARG A 39 50.12 -0.31 11.84
N SER A 40 49.86 -1.11 12.89
CA SER A 40 48.56 -1.11 13.57
C SER A 40 48.34 0.22 14.27
N PHE A 41 49.35 0.78 14.96
CA PHE A 41 49.25 2.07 15.64
C PHE A 41 49.10 3.22 14.65
N ALA A 42 49.85 3.26 13.55
CA ALA A 42 49.69 4.28 12.52
C ALA A 42 48.32 4.21 11.82
N ASN A 43 47.80 3.01 11.57
CA ASN A 43 46.46 2.83 11.01
C ASN A 43 45.36 3.12 12.03
N ILE A 44 45.53 2.77 13.31
CA ILE A 44 44.61 3.12 14.40
C ILE A 44 44.62 4.64 14.60
N GLN A 45 45.78 5.30 14.59
CA GLN A 45 45.92 6.74 14.74
C GLN A 45 45.29 7.46 13.54
N ARG A 46 45.52 7.03 12.29
CA ARG A 46 44.83 7.59 11.10
C ARG A 46 43.32 7.32 11.10
N LYS A 47 42.89 6.16 11.61
CA LYS A 47 41.46 5.79 11.69
C LYS A 47 40.76 6.54 12.81
N VAL A 48 41.40 6.74 13.97
CA VAL A 48 40.90 7.52 15.12
C VAL A 48 40.95 9.03 14.84
N LEU A 49 41.90 9.52 14.03
CA LEU A 49 41.98 10.93 13.64
C LEU A 49 41.08 11.31 12.46
N SER A 50 40.44 10.35 11.79
CA SER A 50 39.48 10.70 10.72
C SER A 50 38.20 11.26 11.35
N PRO A 51 37.73 12.47 10.94
CA PRO A 51 36.56 13.11 11.55
C PRO A 51 35.30 12.24 11.42
N LEU A 52 35.21 11.43 10.37
CA LEU A 52 34.13 10.48 10.16
C LEU A 52 34.15 9.32 11.18
N ALA A 53 35.33 8.83 11.56
CA ALA A 53 35.42 7.74 12.53
C ALA A 53 35.17 8.21 13.95
N LEU A 54 35.58 9.44 14.31
CA LEU A 54 35.20 10.06 15.58
C LEU A 54 33.68 10.17 15.70
N CYS A 55 33.01 10.70 14.67
CA CYS A 55 31.54 10.76 14.64
C CYS A 55 30.89 9.38 14.72
N ARG A 56 31.46 8.35 14.05
CA ARG A 56 30.96 6.98 14.13
C ARG A 56 31.19 6.32 15.50
N ALA A 57 32.34 6.57 16.12
CA ALA A 57 32.65 6.07 17.45
C ALA A 57 31.74 6.73 18.50
N GLU A 58 31.54 8.04 18.41
CA GLU A 58 30.61 8.78 19.25
C GLU A 58 29.16 8.27 19.07
N ALA A 59 28.71 8.07 17.82
CA ALA A 59 27.39 7.52 17.54
C ALA A 59 27.21 6.12 18.12
N ARG A 60 28.23 5.25 18.04
CA ARG A 60 28.21 3.91 18.65
C ARG A 60 28.16 3.98 20.16
N ARG A 61 28.92 4.90 20.78
CA ARG A 61 28.91 5.11 22.24
C ARG A 61 27.52 5.57 22.72
N LYS A 62 26.94 6.57 22.06
CA LYS A 62 25.58 7.07 22.33
C LYS A 62 24.53 5.97 22.15
N GLN A 63 24.64 5.16 21.09
CA GLN A 63 23.76 4.02 20.88
C GLN A 63 23.90 2.96 21.98
N ALA A 64 25.12 2.65 22.42
CA ALA A 64 25.37 1.71 23.51
C ALA A 64 24.78 2.23 24.84
N GLN A 65 24.91 3.53 25.12
CA GLN A 65 24.29 4.16 26.29
C GLN A 65 22.77 4.10 26.26
N LEU A 66 22.14 4.37 25.11
CA LEU A 66 20.69 4.20 24.96
C LEU A 66 20.24 2.75 25.13
N LYS A 67 21.04 1.80 24.64
CA LYS A 67 20.76 0.37 24.83
C LYS A 67 20.86 -0.02 26.31
N LYS A 68 21.90 0.45 27.00
CA LYS A 68 22.08 0.24 28.44
C LYS A 68 20.93 0.86 29.25
N LEU A 69 20.54 2.09 28.94
CA LEU A 69 19.40 2.77 29.56
C LEU A 69 18.12 1.96 29.38
N ARG A 70 17.85 1.48 28.16
CA ARG A 70 16.70 0.62 27.88
C ARG A 70 16.74 -0.68 28.70
N GLU A 71 17.89 -1.31 28.81
CA GLU A 71 18.06 -2.56 29.57
C GLU A 71 17.85 -2.33 31.08
N ILE A 72 18.38 -1.25 31.66
CA ILE A 72 18.18 -0.89 33.07
C ILE A 72 16.70 -0.55 33.34
N THR A 73 16.06 0.26 32.48
CA THR A 73 14.63 0.57 32.63
C THR A 73 13.75 -0.67 32.50
N ALA A 74 14.18 -1.63 31.67
CA ALA A 74 13.47 -2.90 31.50
C ALA A 74 13.65 -3.79 32.72
N SER A 75 14.87 -3.94 33.26
CA SER A 75 15.10 -4.67 34.51
C SER A 75 14.29 -4.07 35.66
N GLY A 76 14.32 -2.74 35.86
CA GLY A 76 13.49 -2.08 36.87
C GLY A 76 11.99 -2.30 36.68
N LEU A 77 11.48 -2.29 35.44
CA LEU A 77 10.09 -2.62 35.16
C LEU A 77 9.76 -4.09 35.45
N GLY A 78 10.69 -5.01 35.15
CA GLY A 78 10.55 -6.43 35.46
C GLY A 78 10.49 -6.67 36.96
N VAL A 79 11.42 -6.09 37.73
CA VAL A 79 11.44 -6.16 39.21
C VAL A 79 10.13 -5.62 39.80
N LEU A 80 9.62 -4.49 39.30
CA LEU A 80 8.36 -3.91 39.80
C LEU A 80 7.13 -4.79 39.54
N ILE A 81 7.13 -5.54 38.44
CA ILE A 81 5.98 -6.37 38.05
C ILE A 81 6.03 -7.73 38.73
N ASP A 82 7.23 -8.28 38.85
CA ASP A 82 7.43 -9.58 39.48
C ASP A 82 7.33 -9.49 41.00
N GLU A 83 8.00 -8.51 41.63
CA GLU A 83 8.01 -8.39 43.11
C GLU A 83 6.99 -7.37 43.64
N GLY A 84 6.72 -6.31 42.87
CA GLY A 84 6.00 -5.14 43.36
C GLY A 84 4.50 -5.08 43.03
N LEU A 85 3.95 -5.92 42.16
CA LEU A 85 2.55 -5.80 41.71
C LEU A 85 1.75 -7.10 41.78
N GLN A 86 2.27 -8.13 42.45
CA GLN A 86 1.52 -9.35 42.76
C GLN A 86 0.48 -9.10 43.87
N LEU A 87 -0.52 -8.29 43.57
CA LEU A 87 -1.70 -8.10 44.42
C LEU A 87 -2.65 -9.28 44.20
N GLY A 88 -2.30 -10.44 44.76
CA GLY A 88 -3.15 -11.62 44.86
C GLY A 88 -3.62 -12.20 43.53
N HIS A 89 -2.86 -13.14 42.98
CA HIS A 89 -3.38 -14.06 41.98
C HIS A 89 -2.90 -15.49 42.24
N ASP A 90 -3.31 -16.04 43.38
CA ASP A 90 -3.53 -17.48 43.52
C ASP A 90 -4.78 -17.67 44.39
N ASP A 91 -5.93 -17.77 43.70
CA ASP A 91 -7.18 -18.29 44.23
C ASP A 91 -6.95 -19.77 44.59
N GLU A 92 -6.39 -20.06 45.76
CA GLU A 92 -6.64 -21.30 46.50
C GLU A 92 -6.08 -21.19 47.93
N LYS A 93 -6.96 -20.79 48.87
CA LYS A 93 -6.85 -20.81 50.35
C LYS A 93 -6.32 -19.53 51.04
N ALA A 94 -7.11 -18.45 50.99
CA ALA A 94 -6.94 -17.32 51.91
C ALA A 94 -7.59 -17.61 53.27
N GLU A 95 -6.78 -18.03 54.26
CA GLU A 95 -7.10 -17.89 55.69
C GLU A 95 -6.64 -16.51 56.21
N VAL A 96 -7.13 -16.11 57.39
CA VAL A 96 -7.08 -14.78 58.04
C VAL A 96 -5.68 -14.11 58.18
N HIS A 97 -4.58 -14.76 57.77
CA HIS A 97 -3.23 -14.16 57.66
C HIS A 97 -3.06 -13.20 56.46
N ASP A 98 -3.95 -13.28 55.46
CA ASP A 98 -3.84 -12.61 54.16
C ASP A 98 -3.77 -11.06 54.21
N HIS A 99 -4.34 -10.43 55.24
CA HIS A 99 -4.30 -8.97 55.40
C HIS A 99 -2.94 -8.42 55.83
N GLN A 100 -2.13 -9.21 56.56
CA GLN A 100 -0.76 -8.81 56.91
C GLN A 100 0.17 -8.98 55.71
N ASP A 101 -0.08 -9.99 54.88
CA ASP A 101 0.67 -10.25 53.65
C ASP A 101 0.41 -9.16 52.60
N LEU A 102 -0.85 -8.80 52.35
CA LEU A 102 -1.19 -7.70 51.42
C LEU A 102 -0.61 -6.36 51.88
N LYS A 103 -0.56 -6.10 53.18
CA LYS A 103 0.04 -4.88 53.73
C LYS A 103 1.55 -4.85 53.49
N GLY A 104 2.24 -5.95 53.81
CA GLY A 104 3.67 -6.08 53.57
C GLY A 104 4.04 -6.03 52.09
N VAL A 105 3.21 -6.62 51.22
CA VAL A 105 3.34 -6.52 49.76
C VAL A 105 3.23 -5.07 49.33
N VAL A 106 2.18 -4.34 49.72
CA VAL A 106 2.01 -2.92 49.35
C VAL A 106 3.16 -2.05 49.89
N GLU A 107 3.64 -2.29 51.11
CA GLU A 107 4.79 -1.57 51.69
C GLU A 107 6.07 -1.82 50.87
N ARG A 108 6.36 -3.08 50.52
CA ARG A 108 7.48 -3.44 49.63
C ARG A 108 7.33 -2.86 48.23
N SER A 109 6.14 -2.88 47.64
CA SER A 109 5.84 -2.29 46.33
C SER A 109 6.15 -0.80 46.29
N VAL A 110 5.72 -0.05 47.31
CA VAL A 110 5.94 1.40 47.40
C VAL A 110 7.42 1.71 47.59
N ALA A 111 8.14 0.91 48.38
CA ALA A 111 9.58 1.04 48.56
C ALA A 111 10.34 0.73 47.26
N LEU A 112 10.02 -0.39 46.60
CA LEU A 112 10.56 -0.77 45.29
C LEU A 112 10.33 0.33 44.24
N MET A 113 9.12 0.90 44.16
CA MET A 113 8.83 2.01 43.24
C MET A 113 9.73 3.23 43.50
N ASP A 114 9.95 3.60 44.76
CA ASP A 114 10.79 4.75 45.09
C ASP A 114 12.27 4.50 44.78
N VAL A 115 12.80 3.33 45.15
CA VAL A 115 14.20 2.94 44.93
C VAL A 115 14.49 2.78 43.43
N VAL A 116 13.64 2.06 42.69
CA VAL A 116 13.80 1.88 41.24
C VAL A 116 13.77 3.23 40.52
N LEU A 117 12.85 4.14 40.86
CA LEU A 117 12.78 5.45 40.20
C LEU A 117 14.01 6.34 40.46
N LYS A 118 14.67 6.17 41.61
CA LYS A 118 15.92 6.90 41.95
C LYS A 118 17.13 6.29 41.25
N GLU A 119 17.28 4.97 41.27
CA GLU A 119 18.47 4.27 40.78
C GLU A 119 18.52 4.13 39.25
N VAL A 120 17.37 4.04 38.56
CA VAL A 120 17.29 3.84 37.09
C VAL A 120 17.95 4.99 36.28
N CYS A 121 18.09 6.18 36.86
CA CYS A 121 18.74 7.30 36.20
C CYS A 121 20.29 7.25 36.23
N THR A 122 20.88 6.30 36.96
CA THR A 122 22.34 6.17 37.09
C THR A 122 22.91 5.25 35.99
N LEU A 123 23.51 5.86 34.95
CA LEU A 123 24.05 5.14 33.79
C LEU A 123 25.33 4.34 34.07
N ASP A 124 25.92 4.47 35.26
CA ASP A 124 27.25 3.96 35.58
C ASP A 124 27.23 2.53 36.16
N VAL A 125 26.07 2.02 36.58
CA VAL A 125 25.93 0.71 37.24
C VAL A 125 25.72 -0.42 36.21
N ASN A 126 26.27 -1.63 36.43
CA ASN A 126 25.93 -2.79 35.62
C ASN A 126 24.51 -3.29 35.96
N ILE A 127 23.96 -4.20 35.17
CA ILE A 127 22.57 -4.66 35.36
C ILE A 127 22.46 -5.48 36.64
N ASP A 128 23.38 -6.41 36.85
CA ASP A 128 23.42 -7.26 38.05
C ASP A 128 23.69 -6.40 39.31
N ASP A 129 24.65 -5.47 39.22
CA ASP A 129 24.92 -4.47 40.27
C ASP A 129 23.72 -3.53 40.54
N PHE A 130 22.81 -3.36 39.58
CA PHE A 130 21.60 -2.55 39.74
C PHE A 130 20.52 -3.33 40.48
N GLU A 131 20.31 -4.60 40.12
CA GLU A 131 19.38 -5.49 40.83
C GLU A 131 19.80 -5.62 42.30
N ASP A 132 21.08 -5.90 42.57
CA ASP A 132 21.62 -5.98 43.93
C ASP A 132 21.43 -4.68 44.73
N LYS A 133 21.62 -3.51 44.09
CA LYS A 133 21.41 -2.21 44.75
C LYS A 133 19.94 -1.90 45.01
N VAL A 134 19.04 -2.33 44.13
CA VAL A 134 17.60 -2.15 44.33
C VAL A 134 17.14 -3.01 45.49
N PHE A 135 17.57 -4.28 45.56
CA PHE A 135 17.22 -5.17 46.67
C PHE A 135 17.85 -4.71 47.98
N ALA A 136 19.14 -4.36 48.00
CA ALA A 136 19.79 -3.81 49.19
C ALA A 136 19.14 -2.48 49.64
N GLY A 137 18.79 -1.60 48.71
CA GLY A 137 18.12 -0.33 49.02
C GLY A 137 16.69 -0.48 49.57
N VAL A 138 16.03 -1.62 49.30
CA VAL A 138 14.73 -1.98 49.86
C VAL A 138 14.88 -2.63 51.24
N GLU A 139 15.89 -3.48 51.43
CA GLU A 139 16.22 -4.11 52.72
C GLU A 139 16.73 -3.08 53.76
N GLU A 140 17.50 -2.09 53.31
CA GLU A 140 18.03 -1.00 54.14
C GLU A 140 17.02 0.14 54.39
N ASP A 141 15.81 0.07 53.84
CA ASP A 141 14.83 1.14 54.00
C ASP A 141 14.41 1.25 55.48
N PRO A 142 14.68 2.39 56.16
CA PRO A 142 14.38 2.59 57.57
C PRO A 142 12.88 2.44 57.89
N GLU A 143 12.00 2.62 56.89
CA GLU A 143 10.56 2.41 57.08
C GLU A 143 10.17 0.93 57.07
N LEU A 144 10.93 0.06 56.36
CA LEU A 144 10.71 -1.39 56.27
C LEU A 144 11.41 -2.17 57.39
N SER A 145 12.60 -1.73 57.80
CA SER A 145 13.36 -2.34 58.92
C SER A 145 12.70 -2.12 60.28
N VAL A 146 11.92 -1.04 60.45
CA VAL A 146 11.02 -0.83 61.59
C VAL A 146 9.89 -1.88 61.63
N HIS A 147 9.72 -2.73 60.59
CA HIS A 147 8.71 -3.81 60.58
C HIS A 147 9.15 -5.07 61.33
N LEU A 148 10.44 -5.25 61.66
CA LEU A 148 10.93 -6.41 62.43
C LEU A 148 10.80 -6.22 63.96
N GLU A 149 10.71 -4.98 64.43
CA GLU A 149 10.63 -4.66 65.86
C GLU A 149 9.32 -3.92 66.20
N ASP A 150 8.30 -4.70 66.52
CA ASP A 150 7.13 -4.37 67.36
C ASP A 150 6.12 -3.25 66.97
N ASN A 151 4.84 -3.67 67.00
CA ASN A 151 3.62 -2.94 67.37
C ASN A 151 3.13 -1.68 66.59
N ILE A 152 1.93 -1.86 66.02
CA ILE A 152 0.84 -0.90 65.74
C ILE A 152 1.20 0.60 65.86
N THR A 153 1.55 1.24 64.74
CA THR A 153 1.45 2.70 64.60
C THR A 153 0.21 3.01 63.72
N PRO A 154 -0.77 3.80 64.22
CA PRO A 154 -2.03 4.05 63.51
C PRO A 154 -1.89 4.93 62.25
N ASP A 155 -0.73 5.56 62.03
CA ASP A 155 -0.47 6.47 60.91
C ASP A 155 0.18 5.81 59.68
N ARG A 156 0.41 4.48 59.68
CA ARG A 156 1.04 3.74 58.57
C ARG A 156 0.43 3.98 57.18
N PRO A 157 -0.90 3.88 56.99
CA PRO A 157 -1.49 4.15 55.68
C PRO A 157 -1.33 5.61 55.26
N ALA A 158 -1.28 6.55 56.22
CA ALA A 158 -1.07 7.96 55.93
C ALA A 158 0.39 8.24 55.50
N VAL A 159 1.37 7.55 56.07
CA VAL A 159 2.79 7.63 55.66
C VAL A 159 2.97 7.06 54.26
N LEU A 160 2.43 5.87 53.97
CA LEU A 160 2.47 5.28 52.63
C LEU A 160 1.74 6.14 51.60
N ALA A 161 0.58 6.70 51.95
CA ALA A 161 -0.14 7.63 51.08
C ALA A 161 0.67 8.89 50.81
N ARG A 162 1.35 9.47 51.81
CA ARG A 162 2.25 10.62 51.61
C ARG A 162 3.45 10.26 50.74
N ARG A 163 3.99 9.04 50.87
CA ARG A 163 5.09 8.52 50.04
C ARG A 163 4.64 8.33 48.59
N LEU A 164 3.48 7.72 48.35
CA LEU A 164 2.86 7.61 47.03
C LEU A 164 2.55 8.97 46.42
N LEU A 165 2.03 9.93 47.20
CA LEU A 165 1.80 11.30 46.74
C LEU A 165 3.11 11.99 46.38
N ARG A 166 4.19 11.76 47.13
CA ARG A 166 5.54 12.26 46.81
C ARG A 166 6.06 11.64 45.52
N ILE A 167 5.86 10.33 45.34
CA ILE A 167 6.28 9.61 44.14
C ILE A 167 5.55 10.19 42.92
N MET A 168 4.23 10.31 43.01
CA MET A 168 3.39 10.81 41.93
C MET A 168 3.66 12.28 41.58
N ASN A 169 3.81 13.16 42.58
CA ASN A 169 3.93 14.60 42.34
C ASN A 169 5.36 15.06 42.06
N ARG A 170 6.39 14.33 42.51
CA ARG A 170 7.78 14.80 42.46
C ARG A 170 8.71 13.83 41.76
N THR A 171 8.80 12.57 42.21
CA THR A 171 9.82 11.65 41.67
C THR A 171 9.49 11.20 40.24
N LEU A 172 8.21 10.98 39.91
CA LEU A 172 7.79 10.57 38.57
C LEU A 172 8.02 11.67 37.50
N PRO A 173 7.64 12.94 37.73
CA PRO A 173 7.97 14.03 36.80
C PRO A 173 9.48 14.29 36.69
N GLU A 174 10.22 14.24 37.81
CA GLU A 174 11.68 14.38 37.81
C GLU A 174 12.35 13.27 36.99
N HIS A 175 11.94 12.01 37.18
CA HIS A 175 12.39 10.87 36.39
C HIS A 175 12.07 11.04 34.90
N PHE A 176 10.86 11.49 34.55
CA PHE A 176 10.49 11.73 33.15
C PHE A 176 11.39 12.78 32.48
N ASN A 177 11.65 13.89 33.17
CA ASN A 177 12.53 14.94 32.67
C ASN A 177 13.99 14.47 32.55
N ALA A 178 14.50 13.74 33.54
CA ALA A 178 15.84 13.17 33.52
C ALA A 178 16.00 12.17 32.35
N MET A 179 15.06 11.24 32.21
CA MET A 179 15.02 10.26 31.12
C MET A 179 14.93 10.94 29.75
N GLN A 180 14.10 11.98 29.61
CA GLN A 180 13.96 12.73 28.37
C GLN A 180 15.26 13.48 28.03
N SER A 181 15.95 14.07 29.01
CA SER A 181 17.23 14.75 28.80
C SER A 181 18.32 13.79 28.35
N LEU A 182 18.42 12.60 28.97
CA LEU A 182 19.35 11.53 28.60
C LEU A 182 19.04 10.97 27.21
N ALA A 183 17.76 10.80 26.88
CA ALA A 183 17.31 10.36 25.56
C ALA A 183 17.57 11.41 24.47
N GLN A 184 17.50 12.70 24.77
CA GLN A 184 17.84 13.78 23.85
C GLN A 184 19.35 13.90 23.64
N ALA A 185 20.14 13.82 24.71
CA ALA A 185 21.61 13.92 24.66
C ALA A 185 22.24 12.76 23.87
N ASN A 186 21.72 11.54 24.04
CA ASN A 186 22.20 10.33 23.36
C ASN A 186 21.39 10.00 22.09
N GLY A 187 20.36 10.79 21.80
CA GLY A 187 19.41 10.59 20.72
C GLY A 187 19.94 10.96 19.34
N ARG A 188 19.00 11.13 18.40
CA ARG A 188 19.34 11.49 17.03
C ARG A 188 19.85 12.93 16.98
N PRO A 189 20.92 13.22 16.23
CA PRO A 189 21.39 14.59 16.05
C PRO A 189 20.28 15.44 15.40
N SER A 190 20.28 16.74 15.70
CA SER A 190 19.24 17.68 15.26
C SER A 190 19.09 17.67 13.73
N ARG A 191 17.90 18.06 13.24
CA ARG A 191 17.61 18.11 11.80
C ARG A 191 18.60 18.99 11.04
N ILE A 192 19.12 20.04 11.68
CA ILE A 192 20.12 20.94 11.11
C ILE A 192 21.42 20.17 10.83
N VAL A 193 21.91 19.38 11.80
CA VAL A 193 23.11 18.54 11.65
C VAL A 193 22.90 17.40 10.64
N ARG A 194 21.67 16.93 10.44
CA ARG A 194 21.39 15.87 9.46
C ARG A 194 21.26 16.39 8.03
N TYR A 195 20.67 17.58 7.87
CA TYR A 195 20.31 18.12 6.57
C TYR A 195 21.21 19.27 6.12
N TRP A 196 22.26 19.65 6.85
CA TRP A 196 23.13 20.76 6.44
C TRP A 196 23.70 20.55 5.03
N LEU A 197 24.17 19.34 4.69
CA LEU A 197 24.79 19.08 3.39
C LEU A 197 23.74 19.05 2.26
N PRO A 198 22.62 18.30 2.36
CA PRO A 198 21.53 18.42 1.40
C PRO A 198 20.93 19.82 1.30
N ALA A 199 20.88 20.58 2.40
CA ALA A 199 20.37 21.95 2.42
C ALA A 199 21.33 22.90 1.72
N VAL A 200 22.64 22.76 1.91
CA VAL A 200 23.65 23.56 1.18
C VAL A 200 23.63 23.21 -0.31
N VAL A 201 23.59 21.92 -0.67
CA VAL A 201 23.44 21.49 -2.07
C VAL A 201 22.12 21.99 -2.66
N GLY A 202 21.04 21.90 -1.90
CA GLY A 202 19.72 22.40 -2.30
C GLY A 202 19.69 23.92 -2.46
N LEU A 203 20.38 24.67 -1.61
CA LEU A 203 20.45 26.12 -1.67
C LEU A 203 21.33 26.58 -2.85
N LEU A 204 22.47 25.92 -3.08
CA LEU A 204 23.30 26.14 -4.26
C LEU A 204 22.55 25.76 -5.55
N SER A 205 21.89 24.59 -5.57
CA SER A 205 21.06 24.16 -6.69
C SER A 205 19.80 25.01 -6.85
N SER A 206 19.30 25.64 -5.80
CA SER A 206 18.11 26.50 -5.87
C SER A 206 18.40 27.72 -6.72
N THR A 207 19.62 28.29 -6.64
CA THR A 207 20.00 29.42 -7.49
C THR A 207 20.02 29.05 -8.99
N THR A 208 20.47 27.87 -9.35
CA THR A 208 20.46 27.39 -10.75
C THR A 208 19.05 26.97 -11.20
N MET A 209 18.29 26.30 -10.34
CA MET A 209 16.91 25.91 -10.63
C MET A 209 16.00 27.12 -10.81
N LEU A 210 16.14 28.14 -9.96
CA LEU A 210 15.40 29.40 -10.08
C LEU A 210 15.75 30.11 -11.38
N ARG A 211 17.02 30.10 -11.80
CA ARG A 211 17.46 30.69 -13.07
C ARG A 211 16.86 29.97 -14.27
N ILE A 212 16.79 28.63 -14.24
CA ILE A 212 16.14 27.82 -15.27
C ILE A 212 14.62 28.06 -15.29
N LEU A 213 13.98 28.11 -14.12
CA LEU A 213 12.53 28.31 -14.01
C LEU A 213 12.11 29.71 -14.49
N VAL A 214 12.90 30.74 -14.17
CA VAL A 214 12.64 32.11 -14.62
C VAL A 214 12.92 32.26 -16.12
N ASN A 215 13.98 31.63 -16.65
CA ASN A 215 14.25 31.66 -18.10
C ASN A 215 13.22 30.85 -18.91
N ARG A 216 12.65 29.78 -18.35
CA ARG A 216 11.64 28.95 -19.01
C ARG A 216 10.21 29.25 -18.56
N LYS A 217 9.96 30.43 -17.99
CA LYS A 217 8.59 30.83 -17.59
C LYS A 217 7.62 30.81 -18.77
N ALA A 218 8.09 31.20 -19.96
CA ALA A 218 7.31 31.19 -21.19
C ALA A 218 6.95 29.76 -21.56
N ASP A 219 7.94 28.86 -21.66
CA ASP A 219 7.72 27.43 -21.92
C ASP A 219 6.75 26.78 -20.92
N ILE A 220 6.84 27.13 -19.63
CA ILE A 220 5.95 26.59 -18.59
C ILE A 220 4.51 27.10 -18.77
N ILE A 221 4.35 28.39 -19.07
CA ILE A 221 3.03 28.97 -19.35
C ILE A 221 2.44 28.32 -20.61
N ASP A 222 3.22 28.17 -21.67
CA ASP A 222 2.81 27.51 -22.92
C ASP A 222 2.47 26.03 -22.71
N TRP A 223 3.21 25.34 -21.84
CA TRP A 223 2.91 23.95 -21.50
C TRP A 223 1.63 23.82 -20.68
N ILE A 224 1.37 24.75 -19.75
CA ILE A 224 0.12 24.77 -18.95
C ILE A 224 -1.08 25.14 -19.82
N THR A 225 -0.95 26.17 -20.67
CA THR A 225 -2.03 26.57 -21.59
C THR A 225 -2.28 25.48 -22.62
N GLY A 226 -1.23 24.88 -23.20
CA GLY A 226 -1.32 23.75 -24.11
C GLY A 226 -1.94 22.50 -23.47
N PHE A 227 -1.56 22.18 -22.23
CA PHE A 227 -2.19 21.10 -21.47
C PHE A 227 -3.67 21.39 -21.19
N GLY A 228 -4.00 22.63 -20.79
CA GLY A 228 -5.39 23.05 -20.55
C GLY A 228 -6.26 22.98 -21.81
N GLN A 229 -5.72 23.39 -22.97
CA GLN A 229 -6.37 23.25 -24.26
C GLN A 229 -6.56 21.79 -24.63
N THR A 230 -5.53 20.95 -24.48
CA THR A 230 -5.61 19.51 -24.78
C THR A 230 -6.65 18.80 -23.92
N VAL A 231 -6.74 19.12 -22.62
CA VAL A 231 -7.77 18.55 -21.72
C VAL A 231 -9.16 19.03 -22.12
N ARG A 232 -9.32 20.30 -22.49
CA ARG A 232 -10.59 20.85 -22.97
C ARG A 232 -11.02 20.14 -24.26
N ASP A 233 -10.15 20.06 -25.24
CA ASP A 233 -10.43 19.46 -26.54
C ASP A 233 -10.72 17.96 -26.40
N PHE A 234 -10.00 17.27 -25.53
CA PHE A 234 -10.30 15.89 -25.18
C PHE A 234 -11.71 15.75 -24.59
N TRP A 235 -12.08 16.56 -23.59
CA TRP A 235 -13.39 16.49 -22.97
C TRP A 235 -14.54 16.83 -23.93
N PHE A 236 -14.39 17.90 -24.72
CA PHE A 236 -15.42 18.33 -25.66
C PHE A 236 -15.60 17.33 -26.82
N ASN A 237 -14.51 16.90 -27.46
CA ASN A 237 -14.60 16.05 -28.65
C ASN A 237 -14.88 14.58 -28.33
N TRP A 238 -14.37 14.07 -27.20
CA TRP A 238 -14.44 12.63 -26.90
C TRP A 238 -15.47 12.26 -25.83
N VAL A 239 -15.99 13.22 -25.05
CA VAL A 239 -17.00 12.96 -24.02
C VAL A 239 -18.29 13.70 -24.31
N VAL A 240 -18.24 15.02 -24.49
CA VAL A 240 -19.46 15.85 -24.62
C VAL A 240 -20.14 15.67 -25.97
N GLN A 241 -19.41 15.80 -27.09
CA GLN A 241 -20.00 15.67 -28.42
C GLN A 241 -20.61 14.28 -28.67
N PRO A 242 -19.93 13.15 -28.38
CA PRO A 242 -20.50 11.83 -28.60
C PRO A 242 -21.71 11.58 -27.70
N LEU A 243 -21.67 12.02 -26.43
CA LEU A 243 -22.81 11.91 -25.52
C LEU A 243 -24.00 12.74 -26.00
N ALA A 244 -23.77 13.96 -26.49
CA ALA A 244 -24.80 14.81 -27.07
C ALA A 244 -25.43 14.17 -28.32
N LYS A 245 -24.63 13.51 -29.17
CA LYS A 245 -25.13 12.75 -30.33
C LYS A 245 -26.00 11.58 -29.88
N VAL A 246 -25.54 10.75 -28.94
CA VAL A 246 -26.31 9.62 -28.39
C VAL A 246 -27.64 10.10 -27.77
N ILE A 247 -27.61 11.16 -26.96
CA ILE A 247 -28.82 11.75 -26.38
C ILE A 247 -29.76 12.29 -27.45
N LYS A 248 -29.22 12.94 -28.49
CA LYS A 248 -30.02 13.46 -29.61
C LYS A 248 -30.67 12.32 -30.40
N THR A 249 -29.96 11.24 -30.67
CA THR A 249 -30.49 10.05 -31.37
C THR A 249 -31.57 9.34 -30.55
N ILE A 250 -31.43 9.25 -29.23
CA ILE A 250 -32.45 8.64 -28.35
C ILE A 250 -33.70 9.54 -28.19
N ARG A 251 -33.50 10.87 -28.20
CA ARG A 251 -34.59 11.85 -27.95
C ARG A 251 -35.38 12.23 -29.20
N HIS A 252 -34.79 12.15 -30.40
CA HIS A 252 -35.54 12.38 -31.63
C HIS A 252 -36.30 11.12 -32.03
N ASP A 253 -37.61 11.25 -32.09
CA ASP A 253 -38.52 10.22 -32.58
C ASP A 253 -38.10 9.78 -34.00
N GLU A 254 -37.95 8.47 -34.19
CA GLU A 254 -37.23 7.81 -35.29
C GLU A 254 -37.89 8.00 -36.68
N THR A 255 -39.01 8.72 -36.75
CA THR A 255 -39.94 8.66 -37.88
C THR A 255 -40.29 10.00 -38.50
N SER A 256 -39.88 11.14 -37.92
CA SER A 256 -40.72 12.34 -38.05
C SER A 256 -40.24 13.43 -39.01
N GLU A 257 -39.00 13.44 -39.50
CA GLU A 257 -38.53 14.59 -40.32
C GLU A 257 -38.07 14.17 -41.72
N ILE A 258 -37.17 13.18 -41.84
CA ILE A 258 -36.63 12.76 -43.14
C ILE A 258 -37.58 11.79 -43.85
N ALA A 259 -38.28 10.93 -43.09
CA ALA A 259 -39.28 10.04 -43.64
C ALA A 259 -40.55 10.78 -44.11
N ILE A 260 -40.81 12.02 -43.69
CA ILE A 260 -41.99 12.75 -44.15
C ILE A 260 -41.77 13.33 -45.55
N MET A 261 -40.61 13.96 -45.81
CA MET A 261 -40.29 14.45 -47.15
C MET A 261 -40.14 13.33 -48.18
N SER A 262 -39.51 12.21 -47.82
CA SER A 262 -39.38 11.07 -48.74
C SER A 262 -40.68 10.29 -48.91
N ARG A 263 -41.56 10.24 -47.89
CA ARG A 263 -42.89 9.62 -48.06
C ARG A 263 -43.80 10.45 -48.94
N ASP A 264 -43.75 11.78 -48.86
CA ASP A 264 -44.59 12.63 -49.69
C ASP A 264 -44.13 12.60 -51.16
N SER A 265 -42.82 12.60 -51.42
CA SER A 265 -42.30 12.40 -52.79
C SER A 265 -42.60 11.01 -53.33
N LEU A 266 -42.39 9.96 -52.51
CA LEU A 266 -42.67 8.58 -52.88
C LEU A 266 -44.18 8.34 -53.12
N LYS A 267 -45.04 8.99 -52.34
CA LYS A 267 -46.50 8.93 -52.51
C LYS A 267 -46.92 9.58 -53.82
N ALA A 268 -46.37 10.75 -54.13
CA ALA A 268 -46.65 11.44 -55.39
C ALA A 268 -46.17 10.62 -56.61
N ASP A 269 -45.00 10.00 -56.52
CA ASP A 269 -44.46 9.17 -57.60
C ASP A 269 -45.21 7.83 -57.75
N ARG A 270 -45.68 7.21 -56.65
CA ARG A 270 -46.58 6.05 -56.69
C ARG A 270 -47.92 6.39 -57.32
N GLU A 271 -48.50 7.53 -56.96
CA GLU A 271 -49.76 7.99 -57.54
C GLU A 271 -49.62 8.31 -59.03
N SER A 272 -48.47 8.84 -59.46
CA SER A 272 -48.13 9.02 -60.88
C SER A 272 -48.04 7.67 -61.61
N LEU A 273 -47.35 6.69 -61.02
CA LEU A 273 -47.24 5.35 -61.58
C LEU A 273 -48.60 4.64 -61.69
N GLU A 274 -49.44 4.74 -60.67
CA GLU A 274 -50.81 4.21 -60.67
C GLU A 274 -51.64 4.77 -61.82
N ARG A 275 -51.61 6.09 -62.04
CA ARG A 275 -52.37 6.72 -63.14
C ARG A 275 -51.90 6.21 -64.50
N MET A 276 -50.59 6.19 -64.76
CA MET A 276 -50.08 5.74 -66.06
C MET A 276 -50.34 4.26 -66.35
N VAL A 277 -50.26 3.39 -65.34
CA VAL A 277 -50.48 1.95 -65.52
C VAL A 277 -51.98 1.67 -65.74
N VAL A 278 -52.85 2.38 -65.03
CA VAL A 278 -54.30 2.31 -65.25
C VAL A 278 -54.66 2.83 -66.64
N ASP A 279 -54.12 3.98 -67.05
CA ASP A 279 -54.35 4.53 -68.39
C ASP A 279 -53.85 3.57 -69.49
N PHE A 280 -52.71 2.92 -69.27
CA PHE A 280 -52.17 1.91 -70.19
C PHE A 280 -53.05 0.66 -70.28
N ALA A 281 -53.59 0.19 -69.15
CA ALA A 281 -54.47 -0.97 -69.12
C ALA A 281 -55.82 -0.70 -69.80
N VAL A 282 -56.38 0.50 -69.62
CA VAL A 282 -57.64 0.95 -70.24
C VAL A 282 -57.51 1.08 -71.76
N ASP A 283 -56.42 1.71 -72.22
CA ASP A 283 -56.18 1.88 -73.66
C ASP A 283 -55.90 0.53 -74.36
N LYS A 284 -55.46 -0.48 -73.60
CA LYS A 284 -55.04 -1.79 -74.11
C LYS A 284 -55.51 -2.96 -73.25
N PRO A 285 -56.82 -3.29 -73.32
CA PRO A 285 -57.40 -4.33 -72.47
C PRO A 285 -56.77 -5.71 -72.71
N HIS A 286 -56.33 -6.00 -73.94
CA HIS A 286 -55.71 -7.27 -74.36
C HIS A 286 -54.41 -7.68 -73.64
N PHE A 287 -53.72 -6.74 -72.96
CA PHE A 287 -52.53 -7.06 -72.15
C PHE A 287 -52.83 -7.18 -70.65
N ALA A 288 -53.98 -6.65 -70.20
CA ALA A 288 -54.40 -6.64 -68.81
C ALA A 288 -55.39 -7.77 -68.48
N ALA A 289 -56.28 -8.13 -69.42
CA ALA A 289 -57.24 -9.22 -69.29
C ALA A 289 -57.51 -9.88 -70.66
N GLU A 290 -57.92 -11.15 -70.69
CA GLU A 290 -58.24 -11.88 -71.94
C GLU A 290 -59.57 -11.41 -72.60
N ALA A 291 -60.17 -10.31 -72.14
CA ALA A 291 -61.45 -9.78 -72.62
C ALA A 291 -61.27 -8.45 -73.39
N SER A 292 -62.19 -8.16 -74.31
CA SER A 292 -62.14 -7.01 -75.24
C SER A 292 -62.46 -5.65 -74.62
N SER A 293 -62.97 -5.59 -73.39
CA SER A 293 -63.16 -4.35 -72.61
C SER A 293 -63.07 -4.64 -71.10
N LEU A 294 -62.50 -3.70 -70.34
CA LEU A 294 -62.36 -3.80 -68.88
C LEU A 294 -63.61 -3.25 -68.19
N SER A 295 -64.08 -3.93 -67.13
CA SER A 295 -65.13 -3.41 -66.24
C SER A 295 -64.53 -2.54 -65.12
N ASP A 296 -65.31 -1.61 -64.57
CA ASP A 296 -64.86 -0.71 -63.49
C ASP A 296 -64.32 -1.45 -62.26
N ALA A 297 -64.83 -2.65 -61.99
CA ALA A 297 -64.32 -3.52 -60.92
C ALA A 297 -62.91 -4.04 -61.19
N GLN A 298 -62.56 -4.34 -62.45
CA GLN A 298 -61.23 -4.79 -62.84
C GLN A 298 -60.21 -3.65 -62.85
N ILE A 299 -60.65 -2.42 -63.16
CA ILE A 299 -59.81 -1.23 -63.07
C ILE A 299 -59.43 -0.93 -61.61
N ALA A 300 -60.37 -1.10 -60.67
CA ALA A 300 -60.10 -0.96 -59.25
C ALA A 300 -59.13 -2.04 -58.73
N GLU A 301 -59.26 -3.28 -59.22
CA GLU A 301 -58.34 -4.38 -58.91
C GLU A 301 -56.93 -4.11 -59.45
N ILE A 302 -56.80 -3.59 -60.67
CA ILE A 302 -55.50 -3.20 -61.25
C ILE A 302 -54.89 -2.06 -60.44
N ARG A 303 -55.68 -1.06 -60.00
CA ARG A 303 -55.17 0.02 -59.13
C ARG A 303 -54.63 -0.54 -57.81
N SER A 304 -55.34 -1.49 -57.18
CA SER A 304 -54.86 -2.15 -55.95
C SER A 304 -53.57 -2.95 -56.18
N LYS A 305 -53.48 -3.68 -57.30
CA LYS A 305 -52.28 -4.45 -57.67
C LYS A 305 -51.09 -3.55 -58.00
N VAL A 306 -51.31 -2.39 -58.61
CA VAL A 306 -50.25 -1.42 -58.90
C VAL A 306 -49.79 -0.71 -57.62
N ALA A 307 -50.69 -0.46 -56.66
CA ALA A 307 -50.33 0.02 -55.32
C ALA A 307 -49.44 -0.98 -54.56
N GLU A 308 -49.58 -2.28 -54.84
CA GLU A 308 -48.71 -3.37 -54.36
C GLU A 308 -47.42 -3.53 -55.21
N GLY A 309 -47.25 -2.78 -56.29
CA GLY A 309 -46.06 -2.77 -57.16
C GLY A 309 -46.11 -3.71 -58.37
N ASP A 310 -47.26 -4.34 -58.62
CA ASP A 310 -47.48 -5.24 -59.75
C ASP A 310 -47.80 -4.46 -61.04
N VAL A 311 -46.84 -4.42 -61.96
CA VAL A 311 -46.95 -3.81 -63.29
C VAL A 311 -46.96 -4.86 -64.42
N THR A 312 -47.38 -6.09 -64.11
CA THR A 312 -47.39 -7.22 -65.05
C THR A 312 -48.03 -6.93 -66.42
N PRO A 313 -49.15 -6.18 -66.54
CA PRO A 313 -49.72 -5.84 -67.85
C PRO A 313 -48.79 -5.01 -68.75
N VAL A 314 -48.02 -4.11 -68.15
CA VAL A 314 -47.07 -3.24 -68.86
C VAL A 314 -45.81 -4.03 -69.24
N LEU A 315 -45.33 -4.92 -68.36
CA LEU A 315 -44.20 -5.80 -68.63
C LEU A 315 -44.47 -6.75 -69.80
N ARG A 316 -45.68 -7.33 -69.88
CA ARG A 316 -46.07 -8.18 -71.01
C ARG A 316 -46.09 -7.44 -72.34
N ALA A 317 -46.55 -6.19 -72.35
CA ALA A 317 -46.52 -5.36 -73.54
C ALA A 317 -45.09 -4.99 -73.94
N TYR A 318 -44.26 -4.61 -72.96
CA TYR A 318 -42.83 -4.35 -73.16
C TYR A 318 -42.11 -5.58 -73.76
N GLU A 319 -42.26 -6.77 -73.17
CA GLU A 319 -41.62 -8.00 -73.65
C GLU A 319 -42.05 -8.41 -75.06
N LYS A 320 -43.32 -8.18 -75.41
CA LYS A 320 -43.85 -8.48 -76.74
C LYS A 320 -43.34 -7.50 -77.78
N ASP A 321 -43.37 -6.21 -77.49
CA ASP A 321 -42.98 -5.16 -78.43
C ASP A 321 -41.45 -5.03 -78.57
N LEU A 322 -40.69 -5.51 -77.59
CA LEU A 322 -39.23 -5.64 -77.68
C LEU A 322 -38.79 -6.67 -78.73
N LYS A 323 -39.63 -7.68 -79.01
CA LYS A 323 -39.34 -8.68 -80.08
C LYS A 323 -39.37 -8.08 -81.49
N SER A 324 -40.06 -6.95 -81.68
CA SER A 324 -40.15 -6.25 -82.97
C SER A 324 -40.04 -4.72 -82.77
N PRO A 325 -38.85 -4.20 -82.44
CA PRO A 325 -38.67 -2.87 -81.87
C PRO A 325 -39.10 -1.73 -82.82
N PHE A 326 -38.89 -1.89 -84.12
CA PHE A 326 -39.27 -0.87 -85.11
C PHE A 326 -40.80 -0.73 -85.24
N MET A 327 -41.54 -1.84 -85.17
CA MET A 327 -43.00 -1.82 -85.28
C MET A 327 -43.66 -1.40 -83.97
N GLY A 328 -43.11 -1.83 -82.82
CA GLY A 328 -43.56 -1.41 -81.49
C GLY A 328 -43.33 0.08 -81.20
N ALA A 329 -42.24 0.66 -81.71
CA ALA A 329 -41.95 2.09 -81.57
C ALA A 329 -42.86 2.96 -82.44
N VAL A 330 -43.12 2.56 -83.70
CA VAL A 330 -44.02 3.30 -84.61
C VAL A 330 -45.47 3.28 -84.13
N ARG A 331 -45.89 2.19 -83.47
CA ARG A 331 -47.23 2.08 -82.86
C ARG A 331 -47.36 2.85 -81.53
N GLY A 332 -46.25 3.30 -80.95
CA GLY A 332 -46.18 4.08 -79.71
C GLY A 332 -46.20 3.26 -78.41
N ASP A 333 -46.37 1.95 -78.51
CA ASP A 333 -46.61 1.05 -77.38
C ASP A 333 -45.34 0.71 -76.60
N LEU A 334 -44.24 0.53 -77.34
CA LEU A 334 -42.92 0.28 -76.78
C LEU A 334 -42.39 1.51 -76.04
N VAL A 335 -42.65 2.72 -76.57
CA VAL A 335 -42.19 3.97 -75.96
C VAL A 335 -42.94 4.22 -74.64
N ARG A 336 -44.26 4.01 -74.60
CA ARG A 336 -45.08 4.20 -73.39
C ARG A 336 -44.78 3.16 -72.31
N SER A 337 -44.61 1.88 -72.67
CA SER A 337 -44.24 0.84 -71.72
C SER A 337 -42.83 1.04 -71.13
N LEU A 338 -41.88 1.52 -71.95
CA LEU A 338 -40.54 1.87 -71.50
C LEU A 338 -40.53 3.10 -70.57
N LEU A 339 -41.35 4.13 -70.85
CA LEU A 339 -41.51 5.29 -69.96
C LEU A 339 -42.11 4.90 -68.60
N ILE A 340 -43.10 4.02 -68.58
CA ILE A 340 -43.68 3.49 -67.33
C ILE A 340 -42.62 2.72 -66.54
N GLN A 341 -41.78 1.93 -67.22
CA GLN A 341 -40.71 1.18 -66.57
C GLN A 341 -39.61 2.07 -65.99
N VAL A 342 -39.25 3.16 -66.67
CA VAL A 342 -38.35 4.18 -66.13
C VAL A 342 -38.92 4.83 -64.87
N GLN A 343 -40.22 5.14 -64.84
CA GLN A 343 -40.86 5.67 -63.62
C GLN A 343 -40.95 4.64 -62.50
N LYS A 344 -41.19 3.36 -62.82
CA LYS A 344 -41.10 2.28 -61.82
C LYS A 344 -39.68 2.20 -61.22
N THR A 345 -38.64 2.25 -62.06
CA THR A 345 -37.25 2.26 -61.57
C THR A 345 -36.94 3.49 -60.72
N LYS A 346 -37.51 4.66 -61.03
CA LYS A 346 -37.39 5.86 -60.18
C LYS A 346 -37.99 5.62 -58.79
N VAL A 347 -39.22 5.08 -58.73
CA VAL A 347 -39.90 4.74 -57.47
C VAL A 347 -39.10 3.70 -56.68
N ASP A 348 -38.65 2.62 -57.32
CA ASP A 348 -37.87 1.56 -56.67
C ASP A 348 -36.53 2.08 -56.12
N LEU A 349 -35.89 3.00 -56.85
CA LEU A 349 -34.67 3.68 -56.40
C LEU A 349 -34.92 4.60 -55.20
N GLU A 350 -36.01 5.38 -55.20
CA GLU A 350 -36.39 6.24 -54.07
C GLU A 350 -36.74 5.42 -52.82
N VAL A 351 -37.41 4.27 -52.97
CA VAL A 351 -37.66 3.33 -51.86
C VAL A 351 -36.35 2.76 -51.32
N ALA A 352 -35.45 2.33 -52.21
CA ALA A 352 -34.15 1.78 -51.81
C ALA A 352 -33.27 2.83 -51.10
N MET A 353 -33.28 4.07 -51.60
CA MET A 353 -32.57 5.20 -50.98
C MET A 353 -33.12 5.52 -49.59
N THR A 354 -34.45 5.50 -49.43
CA THR A 354 -35.09 5.64 -48.11
C THR A 354 -34.73 4.48 -47.17
N GLY A 355 -34.60 3.25 -47.70
CA GLY A 355 -34.09 2.09 -46.97
C GLY A 355 -32.66 2.26 -46.47
N ILE A 356 -31.76 2.79 -47.31
CA ILE A 356 -30.37 3.09 -46.92
C ILE A 356 -30.31 4.12 -45.80
N ASP A 357 -31.10 5.19 -45.89
CA ASP A 357 -31.15 6.21 -44.84
C ASP A 357 -31.60 5.61 -43.51
N SER A 358 -32.62 4.74 -43.52
CA SER A 358 -33.07 4.02 -42.32
C SER A 358 -31.99 3.08 -41.73
N LEU A 359 -31.15 2.48 -42.58
CA LEU A 359 -30.07 1.60 -42.14
C LEU A 359 -28.91 2.40 -41.54
N LEU A 360 -28.53 3.52 -42.15
CA LEU A 360 -27.53 4.42 -41.60
C LEU A 360 -28.01 5.04 -40.28
N LYS A 361 -29.31 5.33 -40.17
CA LYS A 361 -29.96 5.80 -38.93
C LYS A 361 -29.93 4.76 -37.82
N SER A 362 -30.30 3.51 -38.13
CA SER A 362 -30.31 2.42 -37.13
C SER A 362 -28.93 2.06 -36.61
N GLN A 363 -27.86 2.39 -37.35
CA GLN A 363 -26.46 2.20 -36.93
C GLN A 363 -25.82 3.47 -36.34
N GLU A 364 -26.49 4.62 -36.39
CA GLU A 364 -25.99 5.89 -35.84
C GLU A 364 -25.66 5.75 -34.34
N LEU A 365 -26.47 4.97 -33.61
CA LEU A 365 -26.29 4.69 -32.19
C LEU A 365 -25.03 3.82 -31.93
N VAL A 366 -24.81 2.79 -32.77
CA VAL A 366 -23.61 1.94 -32.69
C VAL A 366 -22.35 2.76 -32.99
N PHE A 367 -22.37 3.60 -34.04
CA PHE A 367 -21.27 4.52 -34.33
C PHE A 367 -21.02 5.54 -33.20
N GLY A 368 -22.10 6.01 -32.54
CA GLY A 368 -22.02 6.86 -31.36
C GLY A 368 -21.30 6.19 -30.19
N PHE A 369 -21.62 4.94 -29.88
CA PHE A 369 -20.94 4.18 -28.82
C PHE A 369 -19.50 3.80 -29.16
N VAL A 370 -19.21 3.45 -30.41
CA VAL A 370 -17.84 3.18 -30.87
C VAL A 370 -16.98 4.44 -30.73
N GLY A 371 -17.51 5.62 -31.03
CA GLY A 371 -16.82 6.90 -30.82
C GLY A 371 -16.62 7.28 -29.35
N LEU A 372 -17.50 6.85 -28.45
CA LEU A 372 -17.44 7.12 -27.00
C LEU A 372 -16.40 6.23 -26.27
N THR A 373 -16.17 5.02 -26.78
CA THR A 373 -15.37 3.98 -26.11
C THR A 373 -13.94 4.44 -25.79
N PRO A 374 -13.16 5.05 -26.72
CA PRO A 374 -11.80 5.50 -26.42
C PRO A 374 -11.76 6.60 -25.34
N GLY A 375 -12.74 7.50 -25.32
CA GLY A 375 -12.84 8.57 -24.32
C GLY A 375 -13.08 8.03 -22.90
N ILE A 376 -13.94 7.01 -22.76
CA ILE A 376 -14.19 6.34 -21.50
C ILE A 376 -12.95 5.59 -21.01
N LEU A 377 -12.29 4.84 -21.91
CA LEU A 377 -11.12 4.02 -21.57
C LEU A 377 -9.97 4.91 -21.06
N VAL A 378 -9.67 6.01 -21.76
CA VAL A 378 -8.66 6.99 -21.33
C VAL A 378 -9.05 7.65 -20.00
N SER A 379 -10.31 8.03 -19.81
CA SER A 379 -10.78 8.65 -18.56
C SER A 379 -10.66 7.71 -17.36
N ILE A 380 -11.00 6.42 -17.52
CA ILE A 380 -10.81 5.39 -16.50
C ILE A 380 -9.32 5.19 -16.22
N GLY A 381 -8.48 5.12 -17.25
CA GLY A 381 -7.04 4.99 -17.12
C GLY A 381 -6.42 6.15 -16.30
N VAL A 382 -6.79 7.39 -16.61
CA VAL A 382 -6.35 8.58 -15.86
C VAL A 382 -6.85 8.56 -14.42
N MET A 383 -8.12 8.19 -14.19
CA MET A 383 -8.69 8.08 -12.85
C MET A 383 -7.98 7.01 -12.01
N GLN A 384 -7.69 5.84 -12.59
CA GLN A 384 -6.94 4.78 -11.91
C GLN A 384 -5.51 5.19 -11.63
N TYR A 385 -4.85 5.87 -12.57
CA TYR A 385 -3.51 6.42 -12.36
C TYR A 385 -3.49 7.46 -11.25
N LEU A 386 -4.44 8.41 -11.22
CA LEU A 386 -4.56 9.39 -10.13
C LEU A 386 -4.79 8.72 -8.78
N ARG A 387 -5.72 7.74 -8.72
CA ARG A 387 -5.97 6.96 -7.50
C ARG A 387 -4.74 6.16 -7.07
N GLY A 388 -3.96 5.61 -7.99
CA GLY A 388 -2.72 4.90 -7.70
C GLY A 388 -1.62 5.83 -7.16
N VAL A 389 -1.43 6.99 -7.75
CA VAL A 389 -0.42 7.98 -7.32
C VAL A 389 -0.78 8.63 -5.99
N LEU A 390 -2.06 8.97 -5.78
CA LEU A 390 -2.55 9.56 -4.53
C LEU A 390 -2.69 8.50 -3.42
N GLY A 391 -3.15 7.30 -3.77
CA GLY A 391 -3.39 6.17 -2.84
C GLY A 391 -2.14 5.36 -2.49
N GLY A 392 -1.11 5.34 -3.35
CA GLY A 392 0.13 4.61 -3.11
C GLY A 392 0.90 5.07 -1.88
N ARG A 393 0.70 6.32 -1.45
CA ARG A 393 1.24 6.84 -0.18
C ARG A 393 0.61 6.19 1.06
N SER A 394 -0.66 5.78 0.98
CA SER A 394 -1.35 5.06 2.06
C SER A 394 -0.85 3.63 2.15
N TRP A 395 -0.74 2.94 1.00
CA TRP A 395 -0.23 1.57 0.92
C TRP A 395 1.19 1.46 1.48
N HIS A 396 2.13 2.31 1.02
CA HIS A 396 3.50 2.28 1.55
C HIS A 396 3.60 2.66 3.03
N ARG A 397 2.66 3.44 3.57
CA ARG A 397 2.60 3.71 5.02
C ARG A 397 2.14 2.48 5.79
N GLN A 398 1.15 1.75 5.27
CA GLN A 398 0.66 0.52 5.89
C GLN A 398 1.73 -0.58 5.87
N GLU A 399 2.40 -0.77 4.74
CA GLU A 399 3.51 -1.73 4.58
C GLU A 399 4.66 -1.45 5.55
N ARG A 400 5.02 -0.16 5.74
CA ARG A 400 6.04 0.24 6.74
C ARG A 400 5.61 -0.03 8.18
N LYS A 401 4.31 0.05 8.48
CA LYS A 401 3.77 -0.26 9.81
C LYS A 401 3.74 -1.77 10.04
N ALA A 402 3.26 -2.55 9.06
CA ALA A 402 3.30 -4.01 9.08
C ALA A 402 4.74 -4.53 9.27
N GLY A 403 5.70 -4.01 8.50
CA GLY A 403 7.12 -4.33 8.67
C GLY A 403 7.74 -3.83 9.99
N ARG A 404 7.11 -2.89 10.70
CA ARG A 404 7.52 -2.55 12.08
C ARG A 404 6.99 -3.61 13.06
N VAL A 405 5.75 -4.06 12.90
CA VAL A 405 5.17 -5.12 13.74
C VAL A 405 5.96 -6.42 13.62
N VAL A 406 6.28 -6.86 12.40
CA VAL A 406 7.10 -8.07 12.19
C VAL A 406 8.47 -7.97 12.87
N ARG A 407 9.07 -6.78 12.90
CA ARG A 407 10.34 -6.56 13.60
C ARG A 407 10.20 -6.66 15.11
N VAL A 408 9.10 -6.15 15.68
CA VAL A 408 8.79 -6.26 17.12
C VAL A 408 8.55 -7.73 17.46
N LEU A 409 7.75 -8.45 16.66
CA LEU A 409 7.48 -9.88 16.86
C LEU A 409 8.77 -10.71 16.84
N ARG A 410 9.66 -10.44 15.88
CA ARG A 410 10.99 -11.07 15.81
C ARG A 410 11.89 -10.69 16.99
N ASN A 411 11.78 -9.47 17.52
CA ASN A 411 12.53 -9.09 18.72
C ASN A 411 12.01 -9.86 19.94
N ILE A 412 10.70 -10.05 20.08
CA ILE A 412 10.09 -10.85 21.16
C ILE A 412 10.55 -12.31 21.04
N ASP A 413 10.47 -12.89 19.85
CA ASP A 413 10.97 -14.25 19.55
C ASP A 413 12.44 -14.42 19.96
N ARG A 414 13.26 -13.42 19.61
CA ARG A 414 14.68 -13.39 20.01
C ARG A 414 14.86 -13.28 21.52
N ILE A 415 14.08 -12.44 22.22
CA ILE A 415 14.16 -12.31 23.69
C ILE A 415 13.80 -13.65 24.33
N LEU A 416 12.71 -14.29 23.93
CA LEU A 416 12.28 -15.58 24.46
C LEU A 416 13.27 -16.71 24.15
N SER A 417 13.94 -16.66 22.99
CA SER A 417 14.94 -17.66 22.59
C SER A 417 16.32 -17.45 23.21
N GLU A 418 16.70 -16.21 23.51
CA GLU A 418 17.99 -15.83 24.11
C GLU A 418 17.93 -15.81 25.65
N ALA A 419 16.73 -15.79 26.22
CA ALA A 419 16.50 -15.79 27.66
C ALA A 419 17.10 -17.03 28.33
N ARG A 420 17.85 -16.80 29.40
CA ARG A 420 18.31 -17.87 30.29
C ARG A 420 17.22 -18.12 31.34
N PRO A 421 16.57 -19.29 31.35
CA PRO A 421 15.56 -19.57 32.37
C PRO A 421 16.21 -19.54 33.75
N MET A 422 15.57 -18.86 34.70
CA MET A 422 15.87 -19.00 36.12
C MET A 422 15.35 -20.36 36.64
N GLU A 423 15.68 -20.75 37.87
CA GLU A 423 15.41 -22.08 38.47
C GLU A 423 13.95 -22.55 38.36
N ASN A 424 12.98 -21.64 38.20
CA ASN A 424 11.55 -21.94 38.03
C ASN A 424 11.05 -21.92 36.57
N ASN A 425 11.93 -21.92 35.57
CA ASN A 425 11.59 -21.74 34.15
C ASN A 425 10.83 -20.43 33.87
N VAL A 426 11.16 -19.39 34.66
CA VAL A 426 10.68 -18.01 34.54
C VAL A 426 11.78 -17.15 33.91
N LEU A 427 11.39 -16.12 33.17
CA LEU A 427 12.29 -15.17 32.50
C LEU A 427 13.02 -14.31 33.56
N SER A 428 14.29 -13.97 33.33
CA SER A 428 14.99 -12.97 34.16
C SER A 428 14.24 -11.63 34.15
N TYR A 429 14.28 -10.87 35.27
CA TYR A 429 13.62 -9.57 35.41
C TYR A 429 13.90 -8.64 34.22
N LYS A 430 15.16 -8.58 33.76
CA LYS A 430 15.57 -7.85 32.56
C LYS A 430 14.80 -8.27 31.30
N ASP A 431 14.78 -9.57 31.02
CA ASP A 431 14.16 -10.10 29.80
C ASP A 431 12.64 -9.97 29.86
N HIS A 432 12.05 -10.11 31.06
CA HIS A 432 10.62 -9.92 31.29
C HIS A 432 10.20 -8.47 31.02
N GLY A 433 10.91 -7.49 31.58
CA GLY A 433 10.60 -6.09 31.30
C GLY A 433 10.88 -5.68 29.84
N LEU A 434 11.87 -6.30 29.18
CA LEU A 434 12.11 -6.09 27.75
C LEU A 434 10.96 -6.64 26.91
N LEU A 435 10.45 -7.82 27.25
CA LEU A 435 9.28 -8.42 26.63
C LEU A 435 8.07 -7.51 26.80
N LEU A 436 7.79 -7.03 28.01
CA LEU A 436 6.66 -6.16 28.27
C LEU A 436 6.73 -4.84 27.48
N CYS A 437 7.92 -4.25 27.36
CA CYS A 437 8.14 -3.07 26.53
C CYS A 437 7.79 -3.34 25.05
N GLU A 438 8.23 -4.48 24.50
CA GLU A 438 7.94 -4.85 23.11
C GLU A 438 6.45 -5.22 22.92
N VAL A 439 5.82 -5.87 23.90
CA VAL A 439 4.37 -6.15 23.91
C VAL A 439 3.56 -4.85 23.93
N HIS A 440 3.97 -3.85 24.71
CA HIS A 440 3.32 -2.54 24.72
C HIS A 440 3.44 -1.82 23.37
N VAL A 441 4.61 -1.86 22.72
CA VAL A 441 4.79 -1.32 21.37
C VAL A 441 3.92 -2.09 20.36
N LEU A 442 3.83 -3.41 20.51
CA LEU A 442 2.98 -4.26 19.69
C LEU A 442 1.48 -3.93 19.86
N ARG A 443 1.05 -3.61 21.09
CA ARG A 443 -0.31 -3.15 21.42
C ARG A 443 -0.67 -1.84 20.72
N ASP A 444 0.19 -0.82 20.76
CA ASP A 444 -0.04 0.47 20.06
C ASP A 444 -0.09 0.31 18.53
N LEU A 445 0.76 -0.56 17.99
CA LEU A 445 0.78 -0.82 16.55
C LEU A 445 -0.44 -1.64 16.10
N GLY A 446 -0.81 -2.67 16.85
CA GLY A 446 -1.99 -3.51 16.59
C GLY A 446 -3.28 -2.71 16.59
N GLY A 447 -3.41 -1.76 17.52
CA GLY A 447 -4.56 -0.85 17.59
C GLY A 447 -4.80 0.02 16.34
N LYS A 448 -3.77 0.19 15.49
CA LYS A 448 -3.84 0.99 14.24
C LYS A 448 -3.95 0.15 12.97
N LEU A 449 -3.62 -1.14 13.01
CA LEU A 449 -3.65 -2.02 11.84
C LEU A 449 -4.93 -2.85 11.74
N MET A 450 -5.54 -3.22 12.87
CA MET A 450 -6.60 -4.23 12.90
C MET A 450 -8.01 -3.62 13.11
N PRO A 451 -9.06 -4.23 12.50
CA PRO A 451 -10.46 -3.93 12.83
C PRO A 451 -10.79 -4.19 14.31
N ARG A 452 -11.87 -3.58 14.82
CA ARG A 452 -12.21 -3.61 16.25
C ARG A 452 -12.45 -5.02 16.82
N ASP A 453 -12.97 -5.94 16.03
CA ASP A 453 -13.35 -7.29 16.49
C ASP A 453 -12.11 -8.16 16.70
N VAL A 454 -11.25 -8.26 15.67
CA VAL A 454 -9.95 -8.96 15.71
C VAL A 454 -9.01 -8.35 16.76
N ARG A 455 -9.14 -7.04 17.01
CA ARG A 455 -8.33 -6.36 18.03
C ARG A 455 -8.59 -6.88 19.44
N LYS A 456 -9.81 -7.32 19.77
CA LYS A 456 -10.10 -7.83 21.13
C LYS A 456 -9.34 -9.15 21.37
N GLU A 457 -9.50 -10.10 20.45
CA GLU A 457 -8.79 -11.38 20.46
C GLU A 457 -7.27 -11.17 20.48
N PHE A 458 -6.77 -10.21 19.70
CA PHE A 458 -5.34 -9.88 19.68
C PHE A 458 -4.84 -9.32 21.01
N LEU A 459 -5.67 -8.52 21.71
CA LEU A 459 -5.30 -8.00 23.04
C LEU A 459 -5.30 -9.12 24.09
N GLU A 460 -6.23 -10.06 24.02
CA GLU A 460 -6.26 -11.23 24.90
C GLU A 460 -5.00 -12.09 24.70
N ASP A 461 -4.63 -12.40 23.46
CA ASP A 461 -3.41 -13.15 23.16
C ASP A 461 -2.12 -12.38 23.56
N LEU A 462 -2.14 -11.04 23.49
CA LEU A 462 -1.03 -10.20 23.97
C LEU A 462 -0.93 -10.15 25.49
N ASP A 463 -2.06 -10.13 26.19
CA ASP A 463 -2.08 -10.16 27.66
C ASP A 463 -1.60 -11.55 28.14
N ASP A 464 -1.91 -12.64 27.42
CA ASP A 464 -1.34 -13.98 27.66
C ASP A 464 0.18 -14.04 27.48
N LEU A 465 0.73 -13.24 26.56
CA LEU A 465 2.17 -13.09 26.34
C LEU A 465 2.84 -12.23 27.42
N ALA A 466 2.13 -11.23 27.95
CA ALA A 466 2.62 -10.35 29.01
C ALA A 466 2.56 -11.00 30.40
N ASN A 467 1.63 -11.94 30.63
CA ASN A 467 1.46 -12.60 31.92
C ASN A 467 2.68 -13.43 32.30
N ILE A 468 3.00 -13.48 33.60
CA ILE A 468 4.13 -14.20 34.20
C ILE A 468 3.79 -15.70 34.24
N LYS A 469 3.65 -16.31 33.06
CA LYS A 469 3.52 -17.75 32.87
C LYS A 469 4.87 -18.30 32.42
N GLY A 470 5.08 -19.61 32.53
CA GLY A 470 6.33 -20.25 32.08
C GLY A 470 6.64 -19.93 30.62
N ILE A 471 7.94 -19.87 30.28
CA ILE A 471 8.47 -19.46 28.96
C ILE A 471 7.81 -20.20 27.80
N GLN A 472 7.46 -21.48 28.00
CA GLN A 472 6.79 -22.30 27.00
C GLN A 472 5.37 -21.80 26.64
N VAL A 473 4.64 -21.26 27.62
CA VAL A 473 3.29 -20.71 27.40
C VAL A 473 3.39 -19.40 26.62
N GLN A 474 4.34 -18.54 26.98
CA GLN A 474 4.64 -17.29 26.27
C GLN A 474 5.08 -17.53 24.82
N ALA A 475 5.95 -18.53 24.59
CA ALA A 475 6.38 -18.90 23.24
C ALA A 475 5.21 -19.42 22.37
N ARG A 476 4.32 -20.25 22.95
CA ARG A 476 3.11 -20.71 22.24
C ARG A 476 2.14 -19.57 21.94
N ALA A 477 1.98 -18.61 22.85
CA ALA A 477 1.17 -17.41 22.61
C ALA A 477 1.74 -16.58 21.45
N LEU A 478 3.07 -16.43 21.39
CA LEU A 478 3.75 -15.76 20.28
C LEU A 478 3.50 -16.45 18.93
N ASP A 479 3.59 -17.77 18.89
CA ASP A 479 3.32 -18.55 17.67
C ASP A 479 1.85 -18.44 17.23
N ARG A 480 0.92 -18.44 18.19
CA ARG A 480 -0.51 -18.21 17.92
C ARG A 480 -0.72 -16.84 17.30
N ILE A 481 -0.12 -15.79 17.86
CA ILE A 481 -0.21 -14.42 17.32
C ILE A 481 0.35 -14.37 15.89
N ARG A 482 1.51 -15.00 15.68
CA ARG A 482 2.16 -15.02 14.36
C ARG A 482 1.30 -15.70 13.30
N TRP A 483 0.65 -16.80 13.66
CA TRP A 483 -0.19 -17.57 12.75
C TRP A 483 -1.56 -16.92 12.52
N ALA A 484 -2.30 -16.63 13.60
CA ALA A 484 -3.68 -16.13 13.54
C ALA A 484 -3.76 -14.75 12.86
N TYR A 485 -2.79 -13.86 13.14
CA TYR A 485 -2.83 -12.49 12.64
C TYR A 485 -1.97 -12.25 11.40
N ALA A 486 -1.39 -13.29 10.80
CA ALA A 486 -0.51 -13.19 9.62
C ALA A 486 -1.13 -12.39 8.46
N ARG A 487 -2.45 -12.43 8.29
CA ARG A 487 -3.17 -11.72 7.21
C ARG A 487 -3.09 -10.20 7.36
N TRP A 488 -3.10 -9.68 8.58
CA TRP A 488 -3.06 -8.24 8.86
C TRP A 488 -1.63 -7.72 9.07
N LEU A 489 -0.66 -8.62 9.17
CA LEU A 489 0.77 -8.35 9.33
C LEU A 489 1.54 -8.33 8.00
N LYS A 490 0.87 -8.62 6.86
CA LYS A 490 1.44 -8.62 5.51
C LYS A 490 1.32 -7.27 4.81
#